data_AF-A0A6V7LYA9-F1
#
_entry.id   AF-A0A6V7LYA9-F1
#
_cell.length_a   1.000
_cell.length_b   1.000
_cell.length_c   1.000
_cell.angle_alpha   90.00
_cell.angle_beta   90.00
_cell.angle_gamma   90.00
#
_symmetry.space_group_name_H-M   'P 1'
#
loop_
_entity.id
_entity.type
_entity.pdbx_description
1 polymer ?
#
loop_
_entity_poly.entity_id
_entity_poly.type
_entity_poly.pdbx_seq_one_letter_code
_entity_poly.pdbx_strand_id
1 'polypeptide(L)'
;VSYSILILETVGSSLDPNLAAIIIAAMKIVGSWISTMTINHFGRRVLLLLSCLGMGLAHLCLAGFFLLLDYDYDLTSFTWIPAAMLCFYALAYSAGIGPVVYVVASEVLRPDIANL
;
A
#
# COMPACT_ATOMS: atom_id res chain seq x y z
N VAL A 1 5.79 -12.55 8.13
CA VAL A 1 5.24 -13.37 7.02
C VAL A 1 3.98 -12.67 6.56
N SER A 2 4.10 -11.85 5.51
CA SER A 2 3.09 -10.87 5.10
C SER A 2 2.12 -11.53 4.13
N TYR A 3 0.80 -11.38 4.34
CA TYR A 3 -0.26 -11.90 3.47
C TYR A 3 -0.06 -11.63 1.97
N SER A 4 0.70 -10.59 1.61
CA SER A 4 1.14 -10.31 0.25
C SER A 4 1.91 -11.46 -0.41
N ILE A 5 2.72 -12.21 0.35
CA ILE A 5 3.44 -13.40 -0.16
C ILE A 5 2.43 -14.50 -0.52
N LEU A 6 1.45 -14.75 0.35
CA LEU A 6 0.39 -15.74 0.11
C LEU A 6 -0.40 -15.38 -1.16
N ILE A 7 -0.74 -14.10 -1.34
CA ILE A 7 -1.43 -13.58 -2.52
C ILE A 7 -0.62 -13.81 -3.82
N LEU A 8 0.70 -13.67 -3.75
CA LEU A 8 1.57 -13.87 -4.91
C LEU A 8 1.76 -15.36 -5.25
N GLU A 9 1.81 -16.22 -4.23
CA GLU A 9 1.83 -17.67 -4.38
C GLU A 9 0.52 -18.20 -4.97
N THR A 10 -0.64 -17.71 -4.48
CA THR A 10 -1.95 -18.18 -4.96
C THR A 10 -2.25 -17.77 -6.40
N VAL A 11 -1.70 -16.66 -6.87
CA VAL A 11 -1.87 -16.20 -8.27
C VAL A 11 -0.94 -16.94 -9.24
N GLY A 12 -0.02 -17.77 -8.75
CA GLY A 12 0.93 -18.49 -9.60
C GLY A 12 1.84 -17.54 -10.36
N SER A 13 2.18 -16.39 -9.76
CA SER A 13 3.07 -15.42 -10.41
C SER A 13 4.43 -16.08 -10.66
N SER A 14 5.02 -15.82 -11.83
CA SER A 14 6.34 -16.32 -12.22
C SER A 14 7.50 -15.76 -11.37
N LEU A 15 7.18 -14.93 -10.37
CA LEU A 15 8.12 -14.31 -9.45
C LEU A 15 8.24 -15.17 -8.19
N ASP A 16 9.48 -15.59 -7.89
CA ASP A 16 9.83 -16.24 -6.63
C ASP A 16 9.27 -15.40 -5.45
N PRO A 17 8.46 -15.99 -4.56
CA PRO A 17 7.91 -15.34 -3.37
C PRO A 17 8.93 -14.52 -2.57
N ASN A 18 10.17 -15.01 -2.48
CA ASN A 18 11.25 -14.30 -1.80
C ASN A 18 11.72 -13.06 -2.56
N LEU A 19 11.87 -13.15 -3.88
CA LEU A 19 12.20 -11.99 -4.72
C LEU A 19 11.08 -10.94 -4.68
N ALA A 20 9.83 -11.37 -4.72
CA ALA A 20 8.69 -10.46 -4.62
C ALA A 20 8.63 -9.75 -3.25
N ALA A 21 8.94 -10.45 -2.16
CA ALA A 21 9.05 -9.85 -0.82
C ALA A 21 10.15 -8.77 -0.76
N ILE A 22 11.31 -9.02 -1.38
CA ILE A 22 12.42 -8.05 -1.46
C ILE A 22 12.01 -6.82 -2.28
N ILE A 23 11.33 -7.01 -3.42
CA ILE A 23 10.85 -5.91 -4.27
C ILE A 23 9.83 -5.05 -3.49
N ILE A 24 8.86 -5.68 -2.82
CA ILE A 24 7.89 -4.96 -1.99
C ILE A 24 8.59 -4.19 -0.86
N ALA A 25 9.61 -4.77 -0.23
CA ALA A 25 10.39 -4.09 0.81
C ALA A 25 11.17 -2.88 0.25
N ALA A 26 11.78 -3.02 -0.92
CA ALA A 26 12.45 -1.90 -1.60
C ALA A 26 11.47 -0.79 -1.97
N MET A 27 10.30 -1.13 -2.51
CA MET A 27 9.25 -0.17 -2.84
C MET A 27 8.73 0.57 -1.61
N LYS A 28 8.64 -0.11 -0.45
CA LYS A 28 8.29 0.55 0.81
C LYS A 28 9.31 1.60 1.23
N ILE A 29 10.61 1.35 1.03
CA ILE A 29 11.69 2.30 1.34
C ILE A 29 11.57 3.53 0.43
N VAL A 30 11.38 3.32 -0.87
CA VAL A 30 11.17 4.41 -1.84
C VAL A 30 9.91 5.21 -1.51
N GLY A 31 8.82 4.52 -1.16
CA GLY A 31 7.57 5.16 -0.72
C GLY A 31 7.73 6.00 0.54
N SER A 32 8.57 5.56 1.48
CA SER A 32 8.89 6.34 2.69
C SER A 32 9.64 7.64 2.35
N TRP A 33 10.59 7.58 1.42
CA TRP A 33 11.29 8.76 0.91
C TRP A 33 10.34 9.75 0.22
N ILE A 34 9.48 9.25 -0.67
CA ILE A 34 8.47 10.07 -1.35
C ILE A 34 7.49 10.69 -0.34
N SER A 35 7.07 9.92 0.67
CA SER A 35 6.21 10.43 1.75
C SER A 35 6.84 11.63 2.46
N THR A 36 8.11 11.48 2.86
CA THR A 36 8.85 12.51 3.58
C THR A 36 8.97 13.80 2.77
N MET A 37 9.11 13.69 1.44
CA MET A 37 9.10 14.86 0.55
C MET A 37 7.70 15.45 0.39
N THR A 38 6.68 14.60 0.23
CA THR A 38 5.30 15.02 -0.09
C THR A 38 4.61 15.69 1.10
N ILE A 39 4.93 15.26 2.33
CA ILE A 39 4.32 15.81 3.56
C ILE A 39 4.62 17.29 3.79
N ASN A 40 5.77 17.76 3.28
CA ASN A 40 6.16 19.16 3.39
C ASN A 40 5.43 20.05 2.36
N HIS A 41 4.92 19.45 1.27
CA HIS A 41 4.38 20.19 0.13
C HIS A 41 2.84 20.24 0.11
N PHE A 42 2.16 19.20 0.60
CA PHE A 42 0.70 19.09 0.58
C PHE A 42 0.16 19.03 2.00
N GLY A 43 -0.80 19.91 2.34
CA GLY A 43 -1.41 19.95 3.66
C GLY A 43 -1.96 18.59 4.12
N ARG A 44 -1.79 18.29 5.42
CA ARG A 44 -1.99 16.97 6.04
C ARG A 44 -3.34 16.29 5.71
N ARG A 45 -4.42 17.07 5.61
CA ARG A 45 -5.78 16.56 5.32
C ARG A 45 -5.95 16.07 3.88
N VAL A 46 -5.37 16.76 2.91
CA VAL A 46 -5.46 16.39 1.48
C VAL A 46 -4.64 15.14 1.22
N LEU A 47 -3.49 15.03 1.88
CA LEU A 47 -2.58 13.90 1.77
C LEU A 47 -3.23 12.60 2.28
N LEU A 48 -3.96 12.66 3.40
CA LEU A 48 -4.77 11.54 3.90
C LEU A 48 -5.86 11.11 2.91
N LEU A 49 -6.64 12.07 2.38
CA LEU A 49 -7.72 11.77 1.45
C LEU A 49 -7.20 11.13 0.17
N LEU A 50 -6.12 11.66 -0.40
CA LEU A 50 -5.48 11.11 -1.60
C LEU A 50 -4.91 9.71 -1.36
N SER A 51 -4.27 9.46 -0.22
CA SER A 51 -3.79 8.13 0.13
C SER A 51 -4.92 7.12 0.30
N CYS A 52 -6.01 7.49 0.98
CA CYS A 52 -7.18 6.63 1.10
C CYS A 52 -7.79 6.29 -0.26
N LEU A 53 -7.92 7.29 -1.15
CA LEU A 53 -8.42 7.08 -2.51
C LEU A 53 -7.49 6.16 -3.31
N GLY A 54 -6.17 6.41 -3.27
CA GLY A 54 -5.18 5.57 -3.95
C GLY A 54 -5.18 4.12 -3.46
N MET A 55 -5.24 3.92 -2.14
CA MET A 55 -5.33 2.58 -1.53
C MET A 55 -6.64 1.87 -1.90
N GLY A 56 -7.75 2.60 -1.92
CA GLY A 56 -9.05 2.08 -2.32
C GLY A 56 -9.08 1.63 -3.78
N LEU A 57 -8.50 2.43 -4.68
CA LEU A 57 -8.35 2.07 -6.09
C LEU A 57 -7.47 0.83 -6.26
N ALA A 58 -6.36 0.72 -5.52
CA ALA A 58 -5.50 -0.46 -5.55
C ALA A 58 -6.25 -1.73 -5.13
N HIS A 59 -7.07 -1.64 -4.07
CA HIS A 59 -7.90 -2.74 -3.60
C HIS A 59 -9.01 -3.11 -4.58
N LEU A 60 -9.66 -2.11 -5.21
CA LEU A 60 -10.68 -2.36 -6.24
C LEU A 60 -10.10 -3.10 -7.45
N CYS A 61 -8.90 -2.70 -7.91
CA CYS A 61 -8.21 -3.41 -8.98
C CYS A 61 -7.85 -4.85 -8.59
N LEU A 62 -7.35 -5.06 -7.36
CA LEU A 62 -6.99 -6.38 -6.85
C LEU A 62 -8.25 -7.27 -6.72
N ALA A 63 -9.34 -6.72 -6.19
CA ALA A 63 -10.62 -7.42 -6.07
C ALA A 63 -11.18 -7.80 -7.45
N GLY A 64 -11.12 -6.90 -8.43
CA GLY A 64 -11.49 -7.20 -9.80
C GLY A 64 -10.65 -8.33 -10.40
N PHE A 65 -9.34 -8.30 -10.20
CA PHE A 65 -8.45 -9.37 -10.66
C PHE A 65 -8.83 -10.74 -10.08
N PHE A 66 -9.03 -10.82 -8.76
CA PHE A 66 -9.46 -12.06 -8.11
C PHE A 66 -10.86 -12.50 -8.54
N LEU A 67 -11.77 -11.56 -8.78
CA LEU A 67 -13.10 -11.89 -9.30
C LEU A 67 -12.99 -12.54 -10.68
N LEU A 68 -12.18 -12.00 -11.59
CA LEU A 68 -11.98 -12.63 -12.91
C LEU A 68 -11.30 -14.00 -12.79
N LEU A 69 -10.39 -14.18 -11.83
CA LEU A 69 -9.77 -15.46 -11.54
C LEU A 69 -10.80 -16.51 -11.09
N ASP A 70 -11.75 -16.13 -10.23
CA ASP A 70 -12.85 -17.00 -9.78
C ASP A 70 -13.82 -17.39 -10.92
N TYR A 71 -13.91 -16.58 -11.98
CA TYR A 71 -14.70 -16.89 -13.18
C TYR A 71 -13.95 -17.77 -14.21
N ASP A 72 -12.81 -18.38 -13.83
CA ASP A 72 -11.97 -19.24 -14.70
C ASP A 72 -11.46 -18.52 -15.98
N TYR A 73 -11.32 -17.19 -15.94
CA TYR A 73 -10.65 -16.47 -17.03
C TYR A 73 -9.15 -16.74 -17.01
N ASP A 74 -8.56 -16.97 -18.18
CA ASP A 74 -7.11 -17.12 -18.32
C ASP A 74 -6.40 -15.77 -18.09
N LEU A 75 -5.93 -15.58 -16.87
CA LEU A 75 -5.17 -14.42 -16.42
C LEU A 75 -3.66 -14.70 -16.32
N THR A 76 -3.17 -15.78 -16.93
CA THR A 76 -1.76 -16.21 -16.83
C THR A 76 -0.79 -15.10 -17.30
N SER A 77 -1.20 -14.30 -18.29
CA SER A 77 -0.44 -13.15 -18.79
C SER A 77 -0.45 -11.92 -17.86
N PHE A 78 -1.38 -11.88 -16.90
CA PHE A 78 -1.65 -10.74 -16.01
C PHE A 78 -1.28 -11.00 -14.55
N THR A 79 -0.58 -12.09 -14.26
CA THR A 79 -0.13 -12.48 -12.91
C THR A 79 0.81 -11.46 -12.23
N TRP A 80 1.35 -10.49 -12.97
CA TRP A 80 2.13 -9.38 -12.45
C TRP A 80 1.27 -8.23 -11.88
N ILE A 81 -0.03 -8.16 -12.22
CA ILE A 81 -0.93 -7.09 -11.77
C ILE A 81 -1.05 -7.07 -10.24
N PRO A 82 -1.30 -8.20 -9.55
CA PRO A 82 -1.36 -8.21 -8.09
C PRO A 82 -0.09 -7.71 -7.42
N ALA A 83 1.08 -8.07 -7.97
CA ALA A 83 2.38 -7.58 -7.48
C ALA A 83 2.48 -6.05 -7.63
N ALA A 84 2.12 -5.51 -8.80
CA ALA A 84 2.17 -4.09 -9.07
C ALA A 84 1.17 -3.30 -8.20
N MET A 85 -0.05 -3.81 -8.03
CA MET A 85 -1.07 -3.19 -7.19
C MET A 85 -0.69 -3.20 -5.70
N LEU A 86 -0.05 -4.28 -5.22
CA LEU A 86 0.50 -4.33 -3.86
C LEU A 86 1.64 -3.32 -3.66
N CYS A 87 2.49 -3.12 -4.68
CA CYS A 87 3.54 -2.10 -4.63
C CYS A 87 2.94 -0.69 -4.62
N PHE A 88 1.95 -0.42 -5.46
CA PHE A 88 1.25 0.87 -5.49
C PHE A 88 0.52 1.13 -4.16
N TYR A 89 -0.15 0.13 -3.60
CA TYR A 89 -0.74 0.20 -2.26
C TYR A 89 0.30 0.55 -1.20
N ALA A 90 1.47 -0.11 -1.22
CA ALA A 90 2.54 0.15 -0.28
C ALA A 90 3.07 1.59 -0.38
N LEU A 91 3.20 2.14 -1.59
CA LEU A 91 3.56 3.53 -1.82
C LEU A 91 2.50 4.50 -1.27
N ALA A 92 1.22 4.28 -1.59
CA ALA A 92 0.12 5.12 -1.16
C ALA A 92 -0.06 5.11 0.38
N TYR A 93 0.12 3.94 0.99
CA TYR A 93 0.10 3.75 2.44
C TYR A 93 1.26 4.47 3.13
N SER A 94 2.48 4.29 2.63
CA SER A 94 3.67 4.97 3.15
C SER A 94 3.55 6.49 2.99
N ALA A 95 2.95 6.98 1.89
CA ALA A 95 2.81 8.40 1.62
C ALA A 95 1.96 9.16 2.63
N GLY A 96 0.83 8.59 3.08
CA GLY A 96 -0.18 9.32 3.86
C GLY A 96 -0.50 8.70 5.21
N ILE A 97 -1.18 7.54 5.22
CA ILE A 97 -1.73 6.96 6.46
C ILE A 97 -0.64 6.68 7.49
N GLY A 98 0.54 6.21 7.07
CA GLY A 98 1.65 5.95 7.98
C GLY A 98 1.97 7.15 8.87
N PRO A 99 2.59 8.21 8.34
CA PRO A 99 3.04 9.34 9.16
C PRO A 99 1.88 10.23 9.63
N VAL A 100 0.84 10.44 8.82
CA VAL A 100 -0.16 11.46 9.13
C VAL A 100 -1.08 11.02 10.28
N VAL A 101 -1.38 9.72 10.42
CA VAL A 101 -2.22 9.24 11.54
C VAL A 101 -1.51 9.43 12.88
N TYR A 102 -0.19 9.19 12.96
CA TYR A 102 0.59 9.48 14.17
C TYR A 102 0.62 10.97 14.49
N VAL A 103 0.79 11.82 13.47
CA VAL A 103 0.83 13.28 13.64
C VAL A 103 -0.52 13.81 14.11
N VAL A 104 -1.63 13.41 13.48
CA VAL A 104 -2.98 13.82 13.88
C VAL A 104 -3.31 13.29 15.28
N ALA A 105 -2.92 12.06 15.62
CA ALA A 105 -3.09 11.53 16.97
C ALA A 105 -2.35 12.38 18.02
N SER A 106 -1.14 12.84 17.70
CA SER A 106 -0.37 13.75 18.57
C SER A 106 -0.96 15.16 18.69
N GLU A 107 -1.68 15.64 17.67
CA GLU A 107 -2.33 16.96 17.69
C GLU A 107 -3.70 16.96 18.38
N VAL A 108 -4.41 15.82 18.36
CA VAL A 108 -5.72 15.66 19.02
C VAL A 108 -5.57 15.44 20.52
N LEU A 109 -4.44 14.85 20.96
CA LEU A 109 -4.16 14.68 22.39
C LEU A 109 -3.91 16.06 23.01
N ARG A 110 -4.70 16.41 24.04
CA ARG A 110 -4.44 17.65 24.78
C ARG A 110 -3.06 17.55 25.46
N PRO A 111 -2.28 18.64 25.55
CA PRO A 111 -0.98 18.64 26.23
C PRO A 111 -1.02 18.10 27.67
N ASP A 112 -2.17 18.22 28.34
CA ASP A 112 -2.39 17.78 29.72
C ASP A 112 -2.31 16.26 29.92
N ILE A 113 -2.53 15.45 28.87
CA ILE A 113 -2.49 13.98 28.95
C ILE A 113 -1.17 13.40 28.42
N ALA A 114 -0.38 14.19 27.69
CA ALA A 114 0.87 13.74 27.07
C ALA A 114 2.08 13.76 28.04
N ASN A 115 1.95 14.48 29.17
CA ASN A 115 3.01 14.67 30.16
C ASN A 115 2.76 13.91 31.50
N LEU A 116 1.76 13.03 31.53
CA LEU A 116 1.47 12.10 32.63
C LEU A 116 1.99 10.71 32.28
#